data_AF-A0A7S4M9T8-F1
#
_entry.id   AF-A0A7S4M9T8-F1
#
_cell.length_a   1.000
_cell.length_b   1.000
_cell.length_c   1.000
_cell.angle_alpha   90.00
_cell.angle_beta   90.00
_cell.angle_gamma   90.00
#
_symmetry.space_group_name_H-M   'P 1'
#
loop_
_entity.id
_entity.type
_entity.pdbx_description
1 polymer ?
#
loop_
_entity_poly.entity_id
_entity_poly.type
_entity_poly.pdbx_seq_one_letter_code
_entity_poly.pdbx_strand_id
1 'polypeptide(L)'
;IDWRYGADHFESLLLDYDVCSNWGNWAAAAGLTGGRVNRFNIVKQSKDYDPDGAYVRHWMPELTDLPTQFVHEPWKMSMADQERYGVKVGAFNVPGVDYPMPPKSNFQYSDGGKGGGKGGGK
;
A
#
# COMPACT_ATOMS: atom_id res chain seq x y z
N ILE A 1 -5.48 15.89 -1.48
CA ILE A 1 -4.22 16.51 -1.95
C ILE A 1 -4.37 16.81 -3.44
N ASP A 2 -3.82 17.91 -3.92
CA ASP A 2 -3.81 18.23 -5.36
C ASP A 2 -2.87 17.26 -6.08
N TRP A 3 -3.29 16.73 -7.23
CA TRP A 3 -2.51 15.75 -8.00
C TRP A 3 -1.22 16.35 -8.57
N ARG A 4 -1.19 17.67 -8.79
CA ARG A 4 -0.03 18.37 -9.34
C ARG A 4 1.21 18.25 -8.45
N TYR A 5 1.02 18.20 -7.13
CA TYR A 5 2.13 17.95 -6.20
C TYR A 5 2.79 16.58 -6.42
N GLY A 6 2.01 15.57 -6.81
CA GLY A 6 2.54 14.26 -7.17
C GLY A 6 3.34 14.30 -8.48
N ALA A 7 2.80 15.00 -9.49
CA ALA A 7 3.47 15.19 -10.77
C ALA A 7 4.80 15.94 -10.62
N ASP A 8 4.82 17.06 -9.89
CA ASP A 8 6.02 17.85 -9.63
C ASP A 8 7.11 17.04 -8.90
N HIS A 9 6.71 16.23 -7.91
CA HIS A 9 7.64 15.40 -7.17
C HIS A 9 8.31 14.35 -8.08
N PHE A 10 7.51 13.68 -8.90
CA PHE A 10 7.99 12.65 -9.83
C PHE A 10 8.88 13.27 -10.92
N GLU A 11 8.55 14.46 -11.40
CA GLU A 11 9.39 15.22 -12.32
C GLU A 11 10.78 15.51 -11.74
N SER A 12 10.88 15.80 -10.45
CA SER A 12 12.17 16.09 -9.81
C SER A 12 13.04 14.86 -9.51
N LEU A 13 12.49 13.65 -9.52
CA LEU A 13 13.17 12.45 -9.00
C LEU A 13 13.27 11.29 -9.99
N LEU A 14 12.35 11.17 -10.96
CA LEU A 14 12.35 10.06 -11.90
C LEU A 14 13.43 10.26 -12.98
N LEU A 15 14.29 9.24 -13.13
CA LEU A 15 15.35 9.23 -14.15
C LEU A 15 14.80 9.07 -15.57
N ASP A 16 13.65 8.44 -15.71
CA ASP A 16 12.94 8.17 -16.97
C ASP A 16 11.85 9.20 -17.26
N TYR A 17 11.91 10.37 -16.62
CA TYR A 17 10.91 11.41 -16.75
C TYR A 17 10.66 11.82 -18.22
N ASP A 18 9.37 11.81 -18.56
CA ASP A 18 8.80 12.47 -19.73
C ASP A 18 7.58 13.28 -19.30
N VAL A 19 7.49 14.53 -19.79
CA VAL A 19 6.45 15.49 -19.41
C VAL A 19 5.06 14.92 -19.66
N CYS A 20 4.84 14.39 -20.87
CA CYS A 20 3.54 13.90 -21.31
C CYS A 20 3.11 12.67 -20.50
N SER A 21 4.01 11.72 -20.32
CA SER A 21 3.76 10.48 -19.60
C SER A 21 3.50 10.74 -18.12
N ASN A 22 4.30 11.57 -17.46
CA ASN A 22 4.14 11.86 -16.03
C ASN A 22 2.84 12.63 -15.75
N TRP A 23 2.70 13.82 -16.35
CA TRP A 23 1.56 14.69 -16.07
C TRP A 23 0.24 14.09 -16.55
N GLY A 24 0.25 13.40 -17.70
CA GLY A 24 -0.90 12.68 -18.22
C GLY A 24 -1.37 11.56 -17.28
N ASN A 25 -0.44 10.74 -16.77
CA ASN A 25 -0.78 9.67 -15.83
C ASN A 25 -1.32 10.21 -14.50
N TRP A 26 -0.75 11.28 -13.96
CA TRP A 26 -1.25 11.90 -12.73
C TRP A 26 -2.64 12.54 -12.91
N ALA A 27 -2.89 13.22 -14.03
CA ALA A 27 -4.22 13.76 -14.35
C ALA A 27 -5.26 12.64 -14.52
N ALA A 28 -4.88 11.52 -15.14
CA ALA A 28 -5.74 10.35 -15.28
C ALA A 28 -6.04 9.67 -13.94
N ALA A 29 -5.03 9.50 -13.08
CA ALA A 29 -5.19 8.96 -11.73
C ALA A 29 -6.11 9.84 -10.86
N ALA A 30 -6.09 11.16 -11.08
CA ALA A 30 -7.00 12.12 -10.45
C ALA A 30 -8.42 12.11 -11.03
N GLY A 31 -8.67 11.37 -12.12
CA GLY A 31 -9.97 11.25 -12.77
C GLY A 31 -10.32 12.39 -13.72
N LEU A 32 -9.36 13.24 -14.11
CA LEU A 32 -9.61 14.41 -14.95
C LEU A 32 -9.69 14.10 -16.45
N THR A 33 -9.27 12.91 -16.87
CA THR A 33 -9.29 12.46 -18.26
C THR A 33 -10.60 11.75 -18.64
N GLY A 34 -11.55 11.65 -17.70
CA GLY A 34 -12.72 10.78 -17.84
C GLY A 34 -12.38 9.29 -17.66
N GLY A 35 -13.39 8.47 -17.39
CA GLY A 35 -13.23 7.04 -17.14
C GLY A 35 -13.25 6.65 -15.66
N ARG A 36 -12.90 5.39 -15.38
CA ARG A 36 -12.94 4.83 -14.02
C ARG A 36 -11.71 5.27 -13.23
N VAL A 37 -11.93 5.94 -12.10
CA VAL A 37 -10.88 6.14 -11.09
C VAL A 37 -10.62 4.82 -10.39
N ASN A 38 -9.40 4.30 -10.53
CA ASN A 38 -9.00 3.07 -9.89
C ASN A 38 -8.96 3.21 -8.38
N ARG A 39 -9.42 2.18 -7.68
CA ARG A 39 -9.32 2.05 -6.23
C ARG A 39 -8.60 0.76 -5.93
N PHE A 40 -7.62 0.82 -5.06
CA PHE A 40 -6.75 -0.29 -4.76
C PHE A 40 -6.99 -0.82 -3.36
N ASN A 41 -6.86 -2.13 -3.19
CA ASN A 41 -6.68 -2.75 -1.87
C ASN A 41 -5.17 -2.98 -1.70
N ILE A 42 -4.52 -2.06 -0.97
CA ILE A 42 -3.06 -2.04 -0.85
C ILE A 42 -2.53 -3.32 -0.20
N VAL A 43 -3.22 -3.83 0.83
CA VAL A 43 -2.83 -5.08 1.53
C VAL A 43 -2.94 -6.29 0.61
N LYS A 44 -4.00 -6.37 -0.20
CA LYS A 44 -4.12 -7.47 -1.17
C LYS A 44 -3.01 -7.40 -2.20
N GLN A 45 -2.78 -6.22 -2.79
CA GLN A 45 -1.77 -6.05 -3.83
C GLN A 45 -0.35 -6.28 -3.31
N SER A 46 -0.03 -5.85 -2.10
CA SER A 46 1.28 -6.11 -1.52
C SER A 46 1.54 -7.61 -1.38
N LYS A 47 0.54 -8.39 -0.95
CA LYS A 47 0.63 -9.86 -0.88
C LYS A 47 0.67 -10.53 -2.25
N ASP A 48 -0.04 -10.00 -3.24
CA ASP A 48 -0.05 -10.56 -4.60
C ASP A 48 1.32 -10.35 -5.30
N TYR A 49 1.94 -9.17 -5.14
CA TYR A 49 3.17 -8.80 -5.83
C TYR A 49 4.46 -9.10 -5.04
N ASP A 50 4.38 -9.19 -3.72
CA ASP A 50 5.50 -9.48 -2.83
C ASP A 50 5.09 -10.55 -1.80
N PRO A 51 4.75 -11.78 -2.23
CA PRO A 51 4.16 -12.79 -1.35
C PRO A 51 5.03 -13.17 -0.15
N ASP A 52 6.34 -13.06 -0.29
CA ASP A 52 7.30 -13.35 0.78
C ASP A 52 7.61 -12.12 1.64
N GLY A 53 7.27 -10.91 1.21
CA GLY A 53 7.61 -9.65 1.88
C GLY A 53 9.04 -9.17 1.65
N ALA A 54 9.73 -9.70 0.64
CA ALA A 54 11.14 -9.39 0.39
C ALA A 54 11.32 -7.92 0.00
N TYR A 55 10.42 -7.38 -0.82
CA TYR A 55 10.45 -5.98 -1.21
C TYR A 55 10.20 -5.06 -0.02
N VAL A 56 9.20 -5.37 0.81
CA VAL A 56 8.90 -4.57 2.02
C VAL A 56 10.10 -4.54 2.96
N ARG A 57 10.73 -5.68 3.27
CA ARG A 57 11.90 -5.73 4.17
C ARG A 57 13.12 -5.02 3.63
N HIS A 58 13.26 -4.95 2.30
CA HIS A 58 14.37 -4.25 1.66
C HIS A 58 14.24 -2.73 1.83
N TRP A 59 13.04 -2.18 1.66
CA TRP A 59 12.80 -0.73 1.70
C TRP A 59 12.38 -0.21 3.08
N MET A 60 11.94 -1.08 3.99
CA MET A 60 11.50 -0.75 5.34
C MET A 60 12.39 -1.47 6.36
N PRO A 61 13.54 -0.87 6.75
CA PRO A 61 14.52 -1.51 7.62
C PRO A 61 13.95 -1.87 9.00
N GLU A 62 12.96 -1.12 9.49
CA GLU A 62 12.25 -1.41 10.74
C GLU A 62 11.44 -2.72 10.67
N LEU A 63 11.16 -3.25 9.48
CA LEU A 63 10.39 -4.48 9.29
C LEU A 63 11.24 -5.68 8.87
N THR A 64 12.57 -5.53 8.76
CA THR A 64 13.47 -6.56 8.20
C THR A 64 13.37 -7.91 8.91
N ASP A 65 13.19 -7.93 10.23
CA ASP A 65 13.13 -9.18 11.00
C ASP A 65 11.70 -9.73 11.17
N LEU A 66 10.69 -9.08 10.59
CA LEU A 66 9.31 -9.54 10.70
C LEU A 66 9.07 -10.79 9.86
N PRO A 67 8.38 -11.81 10.41
CA PRO A 67 7.95 -12.97 9.63
C PRO A 67 6.89 -12.55 8.59
N THR A 68 6.79 -13.30 7.50
CA THR A 68 5.91 -12.99 6.35
C THR A 68 4.44 -12.83 6.74
N GLN A 69 3.98 -13.51 7.79
CA GLN A 69 2.62 -13.35 8.32
C GLN A 69 2.31 -11.93 8.83
N PHE A 70 3.31 -11.14 9.22
CA PHE A 70 3.15 -9.80 9.78
C PHE A 70 3.67 -8.68 8.87
N VAL A 71 4.63 -8.95 7.99
CA VAL A 71 5.33 -7.92 7.20
C VAL A 71 4.41 -6.99 6.39
N HIS A 72 3.29 -7.51 5.86
CA HIS A 72 2.32 -6.71 5.09
C HIS A 72 1.24 -6.04 5.95
N GLU A 73 1.06 -6.49 7.19
CA GLU A 73 0.07 -5.95 8.12
C GLU A 73 0.63 -5.87 9.56
N PRO A 74 1.70 -5.08 9.82
CA PRO A 74 2.38 -5.06 11.13
C PRO A 74 1.44 -4.70 12.29
N TRP A 75 0.41 -3.89 12.03
CA TRP A 75 -0.61 -3.48 13.00
C TRP A 75 -1.50 -4.61 13.52
N LYS A 76 -1.43 -5.82 12.94
CA LYS A 76 -2.13 -7.01 13.45
C LYS A 76 -1.34 -7.75 14.53
N MET A 77 -0.08 -7.39 14.76
CA MET A 77 0.73 -7.99 15.82
C MET A 77 0.17 -7.70 17.20
N SER A 78 0.19 -8.72 18.06
CA SER A 78 -0.09 -8.52 19.49
C SER A 78 1.01 -7.66 20.13
N MET A 79 0.75 -7.10 21.31
CA MET A 79 1.78 -6.36 22.06
C MET A 79 2.99 -7.23 22.37
N ALA A 80 2.78 -8.52 22.64
CA ALA A 80 3.86 -9.49 22.87
C ALA A 80 4.69 -9.75 21.60
N ASP A 81 4.06 -9.82 20.42
CA ASP A 81 4.77 -9.96 19.15
C ASP A 81 5.57 -8.69 18.82
N GLN A 82 4.99 -7.51 19.05
CA GLN A 82 5.69 -6.23 18.87
C GLN A 82 6.94 -6.13 19.75
N GLU A 83 6.84 -6.55 21.02
CA GLU A 83 7.99 -6.63 21.92
C GLU A 83 9.02 -7.67 21.45
N ARG A 84 8.55 -8.86 21.03
CA ARG A 84 9.41 -9.95 20.55
C ARG A 84 10.24 -9.57 19.32
N TYR A 85 9.64 -8.87 18.36
CA TYR A 85 10.30 -8.47 17.13
C TYR A 85 10.86 -7.05 17.18
N GLY A 86 10.66 -6.32 18.28
CA GLY A 86 11.20 -4.97 18.45
C GLY A 86 10.58 -3.92 17.52
N VAL A 87 9.34 -4.11 17.08
CA VAL A 87 8.63 -3.19 16.16
C VAL A 87 7.39 -2.63 16.84
N LYS A 88 7.41 -1.34 17.16
CA LYS A 88 6.28 -0.65 17.80
C LYS A 88 5.37 -0.02 16.75
N VAL A 89 4.11 -0.43 16.76
CA VAL A 89 3.08 0.14 15.89
C VAL A 89 2.28 1.21 16.63
N GLY A 90 2.10 2.38 16.02
CA GLY A 90 1.41 3.49 16.67
C GLY A 90 0.98 4.61 15.72
N ALA A 91 0.60 5.77 16.25
CA ALA A 91 0.22 6.90 15.40
C ALA A 91 1.43 7.45 14.62
N PHE A 92 1.17 7.97 13.41
CA PHE A 92 2.19 8.55 12.54
C PHE A 92 2.92 9.72 13.22
N ASN A 93 4.25 9.80 13.05
CA ASN A 93 5.13 10.82 13.63
C ASN A 93 5.10 10.93 15.17
N VAL A 94 4.79 9.86 15.88
CA VAL A 94 4.95 9.79 17.34
C VAL A 94 6.35 9.28 17.69
N PRO A 95 7.11 9.96 18.57
CA PRO A 95 8.42 9.48 19.00
C PRO A 95 8.38 8.05 19.57
N GLY A 96 9.27 7.18 19.10
CA GLY A 96 9.36 5.79 19.53
C GLY A 96 8.32 4.85 18.92
N VAL A 97 7.57 5.31 17.90
CA VAL A 97 6.79 4.45 17.01
C VAL A 97 7.64 4.17 15.77
N ASP A 98 7.81 2.89 15.45
CA ASP A 98 8.62 2.45 14.32
C ASP A 98 7.77 2.38 13.04
N TYR A 99 6.52 1.91 13.16
CA TYR A 99 5.62 1.77 12.01
C TYR A 99 4.23 2.37 12.29
N PRO A 100 3.66 3.15 11.35
CA PRO A 100 2.38 3.80 11.59
C PRO A 100 1.20 2.84 11.47
N MET A 101 0.16 3.09 12.26
CA MET A 101 -1.17 2.53 12.06
C MET A 101 -1.70 2.96 10.69
N PRO A 102 -2.35 2.05 9.95
CA PRO A 102 -2.90 2.38 8.65
C PRO A 102 -3.97 3.47 8.82
N PRO A 103 -4.05 4.45 7.90
CA PRO A 103 -5.14 5.41 7.90
C PRO A 103 -6.48 4.69 7.87
N LYS A 104 -7.47 5.23 8.57
CA LYS A 104 -8.84 4.68 8.49
C LYS A 104 -9.30 4.76 7.04
N SER A 105 -9.56 3.59 6.44
CA SER A 105 -10.18 3.54 5.13
C SER A 105 -11.63 4.03 5.26
N ASN A 106 -12.00 5.06 4.50
CA ASN A 106 -13.40 5.43 4.32
C ASN A 106 -14.14 4.46 3.38
N PHE A 107 -13.43 3.46 2.84
CA PHE A 107 -13.97 2.47 1.92
C PHE A 107 -14.20 1.16 2.68
N GLN A 108 -15.45 0.70 2.65
CA GLN A 108 -15.81 -0.65 3.08
C GLN A 108 -15.45 -1.60 1.93
N TYR A 109 -14.44 -2.43 2.15
CA TYR A 109 -14.20 -3.58 1.29
C TYR A 109 -15.10 -4.71 1.79
N SER A 110 -15.87 -5.34 0.91
CA SER A 110 -16.57 -6.57 1.26
C SER A 110 -15.50 -7.60 1.61
N ASP A 111 -15.50 -8.08 2.85
CA ASP A 111 -14.64 -9.18 3.26
C ASP A 111 -14.87 -10.37 2.33
N GLY A 112 -13.79 -11.03 1.91
CA GLY A 112 -13.78 -11.98 0.80
C GLY A 112 -14.70 -13.18 1.02
N GLY A 113 -15.97 -13.04 0.64
CA GLY A 113 -16.96 -14.11 0.61
C GLY A 113 -16.84 -14.94 -0.68
N LYS A 114 -16.22 -16.12 -0.55
CA LYS A 114 -16.32 -17.32 -1.41
C LYS A 114 -16.63 -17.09 -2.91
N GLY A 115 -15.61 -17.29 -3.75
CA GLY A 115 -15.77 -17.49 -5.19
C GLY A 115 -16.67 -18.69 -5.49
N GLY A 116 -17.93 -18.42 -5.84
CA GLY A 116 -18.82 -19.39 -6.48
C GLY A 116 -18.73 -19.23 -7.99
N GLY A 117 -17.88 -20.03 -8.64
CA GLY A 117 -17.89 -20.14 -10.09
C GLY A 117 -19.19 -20.75 -10.57
N LYS A 118 -19.99 -20.00 -11.35
CA LYS A 118 -21.01 -20.58 -12.22
C LYS A 118 -20.40 -20.75 -13.61
N GLY A 119 -20.09 -22.00 -13.95
CA GLY A 119 -19.81 -22.41 -15.33
C GLY A 119 -21.07 -22.20 -16.18
N GLY A 120 -20.96 -21.37 -17.21
CA GLY A 120 -21.95 -21.29 -18.27
C GLY A 120 -21.74 -22.44 -19.25
N GLY A 121 -22.59 -23.46 -19.15
CA GLY A 121 -22.79 -24.45 -20.21
C GLY A 121 -23.74 -23.88 -21.27
N LYS A 122 -23.35 -24.10 -22.53
CA LYS A 122 -24.04 -23.91 -23.82
C LYS A 122 -25.49 -23.44 -23.82
#